data_AF-A0A2K4IFI5-F1
#
_entry.id   AF-A0A2K4IFI5-F1
#
_cell.length_a   1.000
_cell.length_b   1.000
_cell.length_c   1.000
_cell.angle_alpha   90.00
_cell.angle_beta   90.00
_cell.angle_gamma   90.00
#
_symmetry.space_group_name_H-M   'P 1'
#
loop_
_entity.id
_entity.type
_entity.pdbx_description
1 polymer ?
#
loop_
_entity_poly.entity_id
_entity_poly.type
_entity_poly.pdbx_seq_one_letter_code
_entity_poly.pdbx_strand_id
1 'polypeptide(L)'
;MERTLAQAASQLGLTRPKLIALMREKDLLKGNLPAYPKRDKEYLRVKDGTWYDEKYGLQYSQSTRVKQAGIRWLAEKLGIDLPEIPADRRDVA
;
A
#
# COMPACT_ATOMS: atom_id res chain seq x y z
N MET A 1 -3.03 -1.33 11.48
CA MET A 1 -1.74 -1.80 10.92
C MET A 1 -1.54 -1.20 9.53
N GLU A 2 -0.36 -0.65 9.24
CA GLU A 2 0.01 -0.09 7.92
C GLU A 2 0.99 -1.02 7.21
N ARG A 3 0.86 -1.17 5.90
CA ARG A 3 1.67 -2.08 5.07
C ARG A 3 2.52 -1.31 4.07
N THR A 4 3.71 -1.82 3.79
CA THR A 4 4.48 -1.39 2.60
C THR A 4 3.77 -1.83 1.32
N LEU A 5 4.12 -1.21 0.18
CA LEU A 5 3.69 -1.71 -1.13
C LEU A 5 4.13 -3.17 -1.38
N ALA A 6 5.25 -3.62 -0.80
CA ALA A 6 5.67 -5.01 -0.90
C ALA A 6 4.68 -5.94 -0.19
N GLN A 7 4.35 -5.63 1.07
CA GLN A 7 3.40 -6.41 1.86
C GLN A 7 1.99 -6.38 1.26
N ALA A 8 1.55 -5.23 0.75
CA ALA A 8 0.26 -5.12 0.07
C ALA A 8 0.23 -5.97 -1.20
N ALA A 9 1.31 -5.98 -2.00
CA ALA A 9 1.40 -6.81 -3.18
C ALA A 9 1.29 -8.31 -2.83
N SER A 10 2.01 -8.77 -1.80
CA SER A 10 1.92 -10.15 -1.33
C SER A 10 0.50 -10.55 -0.94
N GLN A 11 -0.25 -9.65 -0.28
CA GLN A 11 -1.65 -9.91 0.09
C GLN A 11 -2.61 -9.91 -1.11
N LEU A 12 -2.26 -9.20 -2.18
CA LEU A 12 -3.01 -9.17 -3.43
C LEU A 12 -2.61 -10.28 -4.41
N GLY A 13 -1.72 -11.20 -4.01
CA GLY A 13 -1.19 -12.23 -4.91
C GLY A 13 -0.32 -11.68 -6.05
N LEU A 14 0.32 -10.52 -5.83
CA LEU A 14 1.15 -9.82 -6.82
C LEU A 14 2.59 -9.67 -6.35
N THR A 15 3.49 -9.41 -7.30
CA THR A 15 4.81 -8.88 -6.99
C THR A 15 4.74 -7.37 -6.80
N ARG A 16 5.66 -6.80 -6.01
CA ARG A 16 5.74 -5.35 -5.79
C ARG A 16 5.84 -4.55 -7.11
N PRO A 17 6.70 -4.91 -8.09
CA PRO A 17 6.77 -4.18 -9.35
C PRO A 17 5.45 -4.20 -10.12
N LYS A 18 4.76 -5.36 -10.15
CA LYS A 18 3.45 -5.50 -10.81
C LYS A 18 2.39 -4.64 -10.15
N LEU A 19 2.34 -4.61 -8.82
CA LEU A 19 1.43 -3.71 -8.09
C LEU A 19 1.69 -2.23 -8.43
N ILE A 20 2.96 -1.81 -8.41
CA ILE A 20 3.33 -0.41 -8.72
C ILE A 20 2.94 -0.03 -10.15
N ALA A 21 3.17 -0.91 -11.12
CA ALA A 21 2.78 -0.67 -12.51
C ALA A 21 1.27 -0.45 -12.64
N LEU A 22 0.46 -1.36 -12.07
CA LEU A 22 -1.01 -1.26 -12.09
C LEU A 22 -1.52 -0.01 -11.37
N MET A 23 -0.94 0.32 -10.21
CA MET A 23 -1.30 1.54 -9.50
C MET A 23 -0.97 2.81 -10.28
N ARG A 24 0.13 2.84 -11.05
CA ARG A 24 0.47 3.97 -11.92
C ARG A 24 -0.47 4.07 -13.11
N GLU A 25 -0.81 2.95 -13.72
CA GLU A 25 -1.78 2.88 -14.83
C GLU A 25 -3.16 3.43 -14.42
N LYS A 26 -3.57 3.21 -13.17
CA LYS A 26 -4.81 3.72 -12.58
C LYS A 26 -4.68 5.11 -11.93
N ASP A 27 -3.57 5.81 -12.14
CA ASP A 27 -3.30 7.14 -11.56
C ASP A 27 -3.45 7.18 -10.02
N LEU A 28 -3.08 6.09 -9.35
CA LEU A 28 -3.04 5.99 -7.89
C LEU A 28 -1.67 6.38 -7.33
N LEU A 29 -0.61 6.30 -8.14
CA LEU A 29 0.75 6.69 -7.76
C LEU A 29 1.36 7.69 -8.76
N LYS A 30 2.01 8.72 -8.21
CA LYS A 30 2.98 9.55 -8.93
C LYS A 30 4.39 9.21 -8.43
N GLY A 31 5.18 8.53 -9.26
CA GLY A 31 6.42 7.90 -8.81
C GLY A 31 6.15 6.77 -7.81
N ASN A 32 6.56 6.92 -6.55
CA ASN A 32 6.31 5.96 -5.46
C ASN A 32 5.39 6.53 -4.36
N LEU A 33 4.76 7.69 -4.60
CA LEU A 33 3.88 8.38 -3.67
C LEU A 33 2.44 8.37 -4.18
N PRO A 34 1.42 8.48 -3.31
CA PRO A 34 0.03 8.57 -3.74
C PRO A 34 -0.16 9.78 -4.66
N ALA A 35 -0.82 9.57 -5.80
CA ALA A 35 -1.09 10.66 -6.74
C ALA A 35 -2.05 11.71 -6.13
N TYR A 36 -3.00 11.25 -5.31
CA TYR A 36 -3.99 12.11 -4.64
C TYR A 36 -4.03 11.86 -3.11
N PRO A 37 -3.02 12.33 -2.35
CA PRO A 37 -2.90 12.02 -0.91
C PRO A 37 -4.08 12.49 -0.06
N LYS A 38 -4.81 13.54 -0.47
CA LYS A 38 -6.00 14.02 0.23
C LYS A 38 -7.25 13.20 -0.08
N ARG A 39 -7.44 12.84 -1.35
CA ARG A 39 -8.60 12.06 -1.84
C ARG A 39 -8.54 10.63 -1.31
N ASP A 40 -7.37 10.01 -1.41
CA ASP A 40 -7.18 8.59 -1.13
C ASP A 40 -6.63 8.33 0.30
N LYS A 41 -6.70 9.34 1.18
CA LYS A 41 -6.10 9.33 2.54
C LYS A 41 -6.60 8.21 3.44
N GLU A 42 -7.79 7.68 3.15
CA GLU A 42 -8.39 6.56 3.89
C GLU A 42 -7.70 5.22 3.60
N TYR A 43 -7.07 5.12 2.43
CA TYR A 43 -6.49 3.88 1.91
C TYR A 43 -4.97 3.95 1.80
N LEU A 44 -4.45 5.10 1.37
CA LEU A 44 -3.04 5.35 1.11
C LEU A 44 -2.54 6.49 2.00
N ARG A 45 -1.27 6.41 2.38
CA ARG A 45 -0.59 7.43 3.18
C ARG A 45 0.85 7.60 2.69
N VAL A 46 1.36 8.82 2.76
CA VAL A 46 2.81 9.08 2.71
C VAL A 46 3.40 8.87 4.10
N LYS A 47 4.39 7.99 4.20
CA LYS A 47 5.22 7.83 5.40
C LYS A 47 6.58 8.43 5.12
N ASP A 48 6.92 9.45 5.91
CA ASP A 48 8.28 9.98 6.02
C ASP A 48 9.14 9.02 6.85
N GLY A 49 10.36 8.78 6.39
CA GLY A 49 11.34 7.95 7.05
C GLY A 49 12.70 8.60 6.98
N THR A 50 13.47 8.44 8.05
CA THR A 50 14.83 8.94 8.16
C THR A 50 15.80 7.78 8.24
N TRP A 51 16.97 7.96 7.64
CA TRP A 51 18.07 7.00 7.73
C TRP A 51 19.39 7.76 7.71
N TYR A 52 20.43 7.20 8.30
CA TYR A 52 21.73 7.84 8.38
C TYR A 52 22.64 7.32 7.27
N ASP A 53 23.28 8.23 6.53
CA ASP A 53 24.34 7.95 5.58
C ASP A 53 25.67 8.49 6.12
N GLU A 54 26.75 7.70 6.05
CA GLU A 54 28.05 8.11 6.62
C GLU A 54 28.66 9.33 5.93
N LYS A 55 28.41 9.51 4.63
CA LYS A 55 28.97 10.61 3.84
C LYS A 55 28.08 11.85 3.89
N TYR A 56 26.76 11.66 3.86
CA TYR A 56 25.79 12.74 3.69
C TYR A 56 24.99 13.04 4.97
N GLY A 57 25.22 12.31 6.06
CA GLY A 57 24.52 12.49 7.34
C GLY A 57 23.06 12.01 7.30
N LEU A 58 22.20 12.65 8.10
CA LEU A 58 20.79 12.28 8.21
C LEU A 58 20.04 12.54 6.89
N GLN A 59 19.51 11.48 6.29
CA GLN A 59 18.73 11.50 5.07
C GLN A 59 17.25 11.32 5.35
N TYR A 60 16.44 11.82 4.43
CA TYR A 60 14.98 11.78 4.48
C TYR A 60 14.43 11.08 3.25
N SER A 61 13.38 10.29 3.44
CA SER A 61 12.75 9.52 2.38
C SER A 61 11.24 9.48 2.58
N GLN A 62 10.50 9.33 1.49
CA GLN A 62 9.06 9.17 1.52
C GLN A 62 8.67 7.85 0.87
N SER A 63 7.66 7.20 1.44
CA SER A 63 7.12 5.94 0.92
C SER A 63 5.61 5.90 1.00
N THR A 64 4.96 5.25 0.04
CA THR A 64 3.54 4.92 0.16
C THR A 64 3.33 3.78 1.14
N ARG A 65 2.40 3.98 2.08
CA ARG A 65 1.85 2.96 2.96
C ARG A 65 0.40 2.71 2.61
N VAL A 66 0.01 1.44 2.69
CA VAL A 66 -1.35 0.96 2.46
C VAL A 66 -1.97 0.65 3.82
N LYS A 67 -3.09 1.30 4.14
CA LYS A 67 -3.87 1.04 5.34
C LYS A 67 -4.62 -0.29 5.20
N GLN A 68 -5.15 -0.83 6.31
CA GLN A 68 -5.91 -2.08 6.28
C GLN A 68 -7.07 -2.03 5.26
N ALA A 69 -7.88 -0.97 5.30
CA ALA A 69 -8.98 -0.75 4.34
C ALA A 69 -8.48 -0.60 2.89
N GLY A 70 -7.23 -0.16 2.72
CA GLY A 70 -6.62 0.02 1.41
C GLY A 70 -6.37 -1.28 0.65
N ILE A 71 -6.33 -2.44 1.31
CA ILE A 71 -6.10 -3.72 0.60
C ILE A 71 -7.33 -4.07 -0.26
N ARG A 72 -8.53 -4.05 0.31
CA ARG A 72 -9.76 -4.34 -0.43
C ARG A 72 -10.03 -3.26 -1.48
N TRP A 73 -9.87 -1.99 -1.12
CA TRP A 73 -9.99 -0.89 -2.06
C TRP A 73 -9.02 -0.99 -3.25
N LEU A 74 -7.76 -1.39 -3.02
CA LEU A 74 -6.81 -1.64 -4.11
C LEU A 74 -7.28 -2.80 -5.00
N ALA A 75 -7.76 -3.89 -4.41
CA ALA A 75 -8.27 -5.01 -5.20
C ALA A 75 -9.40 -4.57 -6.14
N GLU A 76 -10.36 -3.78 -5.63
CA GLU A 76 -11.45 -3.20 -6.43
C GLU A 76 -10.93 -2.29 -7.55
N LYS A 77 -10.02 -1.35 -7.24
CA LYS A 77 -9.47 -0.41 -8.24
C LYS A 77 -8.64 -1.10 -9.31
N LEU A 78 -8.01 -2.22 -8.97
CA LEU A 78 -7.13 -2.97 -9.84
C LEU A 78 -7.84 -4.17 -10.52
N GLY A 79 -9.12 -4.41 -10.22
CA GLY A 79 -9.87 -5.54 -10.77
C GLY A 79 -9.32 -6.91 -10.33
N ILE A 80 -8.77 -6.99 -9.12
CA ILE A 80 -8.22 -8.22 -8.55
C ILE A 80 -9.32 -8.86 -7.71
N ASP A 81 -9.65 -10.12 -8.01
CA ASP A 81 -10.52 -10.90 -7.15
C ASP A 81 -9.74 -11.35 -5.92
N LEU A 82 -10.25 -10.99 -4.74
CA LEU A 82 -9.68 -11.40 -3.47
C LEU A 82 -10.64 -12.39 -2.83
N PRO A 83 -10.13 -13.53 -2.30
CA PRO A 83 -10.98 -14.48 -1.59
C PRO A 83 -11.75 -13.76 -0.49
N GLU A 84 -13.02 -14.12 -0.31
CA GLU A 84 -13.82 -13.60 0.78
C GLU A 84 -13.09 -13.83 2.10
N ILE A 85 -13.03 -12.79 2.93
CA ILE A 85 -12.46 -12.90 4.27
C ILE A 85 -13.28 -13.99 4.97
N PRO A 86 -12.67 -15.07 5.48
CA PRO A 86 -13.42 -16.07 6.22
C PRO A 86 -14.14 -15.37 7.37
N ALA A 87 -15.46 -15.52 7.46
CA ALA A 87 -16.21 -15.04 8.62
C ALA A 87 -15.54 -15.60 9.88
N ASP A 88 -15.19 -14.70 10.80
CA ASP A 88 -14.44 -15.01 12.01
C ASP A 88 -15.17 -16.11 12.80
N ARG A 89 -14.60 -17.31 12.89
CA ARG A 89 -15.15 -18.42 13.70
C ARG A 89 -14.84 -18.21 15.17
N ARG A 90 -15.14 -17.04 15.71
CA ARG A 90 -15.02 -16.71 17.14
C ARG A 90 -16.39 -16.68 17.82
N ASP A 91 -17.20 -17.69 17.50
CA ASP A 91 -18.20 -18.24 18.42
C ASP A 91 -17.65 -19.59 18.90
N VAL A 92 -16.75 -19.54 19.88
CA VAL A 92 -16.39 -20.73 20.66
C VAL A 92 -16.59 -20.37 22.13
N ALA A 93 -17.79 -20.75 22.59
CA ALA A 93 -18.29 -21.02 23.94
C ALA A 93 -17.70 -20.26 25.14
#